data_AF-A0A914IEW8-F1
#
_entry.id   AF-A0A914IEW8-F1
#
_cell.length_a   1.000
_cell.length_b   1.000
_cell.length_c   1.000
_cell.angle_alpha   90.00
_cell.angle_beta   90.00
_cell.angle_gamma   90.00
#
_symmetry.space_group_name_H-M   'P 1'
#
loop_
_entity.id
_entity.type
_entity.pdbx_description
1 polymer ?
#
loop_
_entity_poly.entity_id
_entity_poly.type
_entity_poly.pdbx_seq_one_letter_code
_entity_poly.pdbx_strand_id
1 'polypeptide(L)'
;MRTILFLGSGCLIVASILLETDASPPKTLPSNTNTEQNQWDADTCNKGLTLSVSTLSEPEQLPGSRLIVKYNEYNYESRSVRAEQPITKSKSDMFYYEVKILALALTGIISIGVGPKQMPLNKEIGMLKGTYAYGSGRKAFIWGHELAGCRHANGRPYIFEGIPEFRADDVIGCGVNLKNRKIFYTKNGVLLETPVLLVDSVAGLFPWVTLYWIGDAIKANFGPNFVYKFA
;
A
#
# COMPACT_ATOMS: atom_id res chain seq x y z
N MET A 1 -86.80 9.98 -7.55
CA MET A 1 -85.84 9.30 -6.65
C MET A 1 -85.62 7.88 -7.14
N ARG A 2 -84.38 7.40 -7.01
CA ARG A 2 -83.83 6.08 -7.34
C ARG A 2 -83.22 5.93 -8.73
N THR A 3 -81.94 6.23 -8.68
CA THR A 3 -80.81 6.11 -9.59
C THR A 3 -80.60 4.71 -10.15
N ILE A 4 -80.11 4.71 -11.39
CA ILE A 4 -79.85 3.61 -12.31
C ILE A 4 -78.56 2.86 -11.92
N LEU A 5 -78.63 1.53 -11.92
CA LEU A 5 -77.49 0.62 -12.04
C LEU A 5 -77.18 0.43 -13.53
N PHE A 6 -75.92 0.52 -13.94
CA PHE A 6 -75.34 -0.36 -14.98
C PHE A 6 -73.81 -0.39 -14.89
N LEU A 7 -73.28 -1.56 -15.21
CA LEU A 7 -71.90 -2.01 -15.05
C LEU A 7 -70.90 -1.26 -15.95
N GLY A 8 -69.72 -0.96 -15.40
CA GLY A 8 -68.55 -0.53 -16.16
C GLY A 8 -67.37 -1.48 -15.92
N SER A 9 -67.03 -2.25 -16.96
CA SER A 9 -65.86 -3.13 -17.05
C SER A 9 -64.56 -2.32 -17.07
N GLY A 10 -63.73 -2.46 -16.03
CA GLY A 10 -62.37 -1.91 -16.00
C GLY A 10 -61.34 -2.98 -16.32
N CYS A 11 -60.80 -2.96 -17.55
CA CYS A 11 -59.60 -3.72 -17.90
C CYS A 11 -58.38 -3.19 -17.12
N LEU A 12 -57.68 -4.06 -16.42
CA LEU A 12 -56.34 -3.78 -15.89
C LEU A 12 -55.33 -3.78 -17.04
N ILE A 13 -54.73 -2.62 -17.32
CA ILE A 13 -53.48 -2.54 -18.09
C ILE A 13 -52.34 -2.52 -17.09
N VAL A 14 -51.61 -3.63 -17.00
CA VAL A 14 -50.37 -3.71 -16.22
C VAL A 14 -49.26 -3.08 -17.07
N ALA A 15 -48.84 -1.87 -16.71
CA ALA A 15 -47.66 -1.24 -17.29
C ALA A 15 -46.41 -1.81 -16.62
N SER A 16 -45.70 -2.69 -17.31
CA SER A 16 -44.38 -3.18 -16.92
C SER A 16 -43.36 -2.05 -17.11
N ILE A 17 -42.89 -1.46 -16.01
CA ILE A 17 -41.77 -0.51 -16.03
C ILE A 17 -40.49 -1.34 -15.95
N LEU A 18 -39.82 -1.52 -17.09
CA LEU A 18 -38.43 -1.99 -17.13
C LEU A 18 -37.54 -0.85 -16.62
N LEU A 19 -37.00 -0.99 -15.41
CA LEU A 19 -35.87 -0.19 -14.94
C LEU A 19 -34.62 -0.71 -15.66
N GLU A 20 -34.22 -0.04 -16.75
CA GLU A 20 -32.87 -0.17 -17.27
C GLU A 20 -31.92 0.53 -16.28
N THR A 21 -31.31 -0.26 -15.41
CA THR A 21 -30.12 0.18 -14.68
C THR A 21 -28.97 0.22 -15.68
N ASP A 22 -28.60 1.43 -16.11
CA ASP A 22 -27.36 1.72 -16.83
C ASP A 22 -26.17 1.39 -15.91
N ALA A 23 -25.78 0.12 -15.92
CA ALA A 23 -24.54 -0.36 -15.33
C ALA A 23 -23.41 -0.09 -16.33
N SER A 24 -23.08 1.18 -16.50
CA SER A 24 -21.82 1.57 -17.12
C SER A 24 -20.66 0.94 -16.32
N PRO A 25 -19.68 0.27 -16.97
CA PRO A 25 -18.53 -0.30 -16.29
C PRO A 25 -17.79 0.76 -15.46
N PRO A 26 -17.15 0.40 -14.33
CA PRO A 26 -16.28 1.32 -13.62
C PRO A 26 -15.25 1.86 -14.61
N LYS A 27 -15.13 3.18 -14.71
CA LYS A 27 -14.10 3.81 -15.55
C LYS A 27 -12.75 3.29 -15.09
N THR A 28 -12.15 2.41 -15.88
CA THR A 28 -10.76 2.02 -15.73
C THR A 28 -9.92 3.28 -15.82
N LEU A 29 -9.12 3.53 -14.78
CA LEU A 29 -8.15 4.61 -14.78
C LEU A 29 -7.28 4.45 -16.03
N PRO A 30 -7.07 5.49 -16.86
CA PRO A 30 -6.25 5.36 -18.05
C PRO A 30 -4.83 4.93 -17.63
N SER A 31 -4.45 3.71 -18.04
CA SER A 31 -3.05 3.26 -18.05
C SER A 31 -2.25 4.30 -18.81
N ASN A 32 -1.15 4.78 -18.23
CA ASN A 32 -0.10 5.61 -18.82
C ASN A 32 0.40 6.63 -17.79
N THR A 33 1.20 6.16 -16.84
CA THR A 33 2.08 7.02 -16.03
C THR A 33 3.47 6.38 -15.87
N ASN A 34 4.53 7.15 -16.12
CA ASN A 34 5.95 6.75 -16.09
C ASN A 34 6.49 6.29 -14.70
N THR A 35 5.61 5.89 -13.78
CA THR A 35 5.89 5.20 -12.50
C THR A 35 5.70 3.69 -12.60
N GLU A 36 5.11 3.18 -13.67
CA GLU A 36 4.68 1.78 -13.85
C GLU A 36 5.85 0.75 -13.94
N GLN A 37 7.10 1.19 -13.81
CA GLN A 37 8.30 0.35 -13.94
C GLN A 37 9.38 0.70 -12.90
N ASN A 38 9.05 0.58 -11.61
CA ASN A 38 10.05 0.69 -10.54
C ASN A 38 10.47 -0.71 -10.06
N GLN A 39 11.62 -0.79 -9.40
CA GLN A 39 12.18 -2.03 -8.84
C GLN A 39 13.08 -1.69 -7.66
N TRP A 40 13.47 -2.71 -6.89
CA TRP A 40 14.47 -2.52 -5.83
C TRP A 40 15.85 -2.24 -6.42
N ASP A 41 16.50 -1.22 -5.87
CA ASP A 41 17.82 -0.76 -6.28
C ASP A 41 18.91 -1.67 -5.68
N ALA A 42 19.70 -2.29 -6.55
CA ALA A 42 20.78 -3.19 -6.13
C ALA A 42 21.92 -2.43 -5.43
N ASP A 43 22.18 -1.18 -5.81
CA ASP A 43 23.25 -0.36 -5.23
C ASP A 43 22.86 0.17 -3.84
N THR A 44 21.56 0.21 -3.54
CA THR A 44 21.03 0.63 -2.24
C THR A 44 20.25 -0.48 -1.54
N CYS A 45 20.77 -1.70 -1.65
CA CYS A 45 20.32 -2.89 -0.94
C CYS A 45 21.35 -3.29 0.13
N ASN A 46 20.90 -3.51 1.37
CA ASN A 46 21.80 -4.07 2.38
C ASN A 46 22.30 -5.46 1.97
N LYS A 47 23.58 -5.77 2.24
CA LYS A 47 24.23 -7.06 1.92
C LYS A 47 23.57 -8.27 2.60
N GLY A 48 22.87 -8.07 3.73
CA GLY A 48 22.10 -9.13 4.38
C GLY A 48 20.78 -9.49 3.69
N LEU A 49 20.41 -8.74 2.65
CA LEU A 49 19.26 -9.01 1.79
C LEU A 49 19.72 -9.57 0.46
N THR A 50 18.91 -10.47 -0.11
CA THR A 50 19.04 -10.86 -1.51
C THR A 50 17.88 -10.33 -2.31
N LEU A 51 18.21 -9.72 -3.45
CA LEU A 51 17.25 -9.33 -4.45
C LEU A 51 17.10 -10.44 -5.48
N SER A 52 15.87 -10.70 -5.91
CA SER A 52 15.59 -11.65 -6.97
C SER A 52 14.54 -11.11 -7.91
N VAL A 53 14.64 -11.55 -9.16
CA VAL A 53 13.70 -11.19 -10.21
C VAL A 53 12.39 -11.96 -10.04
N SER A 54 11.26 -11.32 -10.31
CA SER A 54 10.00 -12.06 -10.43
C SER A 54 10.05 -12.89 -11.71
N THR A 55 9.98 -14.22 -11.59
CA THR A 55 10.00 -15.16 -12.73
C THR A 55 8.61 -15.48 -13.27
N LEU A 56 7.56 -15.08 -12.55
CA LEU A 56 6.20 -15.15 -13.05
C LEU A 56 6.01 -14.01 -14.06
N SER A 57 5.67 -14.38 -15.29
CA SER A 57 5.22 -13.47 -16.34
C SER A 57 3.87 -12.87 -15.95
N GLU A 58 3.88 -11.91 -15.02
CA GLU A 58 2.75 -11.02 -14.83
C GLU A 58 2.74 -10.06 -16.04
N PRO A 59 1.67 -10.02 -16.86
CA PRO A 59 1.69 -9.36 -18.19
C PRO A 59 2.09 -7.89 -18.17
N GLU A 60 2.04 -7.25 -17.01
CA GLU A 60 2.20 -5.80 -16.84
C GLU A 60 3.37 -5.42 -15.92
N GLN A 61 4.08 -6.39 -15.34
CA GLN A 61 5.38 -6.14 -14.68
C GLN A 61 6.51 -6.45 -15.67
N LEU A 62 7.55 -5.60 -15.69
CA LEU A 62 8.68 -5.82 -16.58
C LEU A 62 9.34 -7.18 -16.26
N PRO A 63 9.46 -8.10 -17.24
CA PRO A 63 10.16 -9.35 -17.05
C PRO A 63 11.59 -9.09 -16.56
N GLY A 64 11.98 -9.73 -15.47
CA GLY A 64 13.32 -9.52 -14.90
C GLY A 64 13.43 -8.38 -13.89
N SER A 65 12.35 -7.70 -13.51
CA SER A 65 12.39 -6.70 -12.43
C SER A 65 12.73 -7.31 -11.08
N ARG A 66 13.63 -6.64 -10.33
CA ARG A 66 14.01 -7.00 -8.96
C ARG A 66 12.92 -6.60 -7.98
N LEU A 67 11.96 -7.50 -7.78
CA LEU A 67 10.78 -7.25 -6.94
C LEU A 67 10.78 -8.06 -5.65
N ILE A 68 11.55 -9.14 -5.58
CA ILE A 68 11.61 -10.02 -4.42
C ILE A 68 12.78 -9.60 -3.54
N VAL A 69 12.52 -9.45 -2.26
CA VAL A 69 13.53 -9.20 -1.22
C VAL A 69 13.43 -10.31 -0.19
N LYS A 70 14.56 -10.91 0.16
CA LYS A 70 14.63 -11.95 1.20
C LYS A 70 15.77 -11.65 2.17
N TYR A 71 15.51 -11.85 3.45
CA TYR A 71 16.50 -11.80 4.51
C TYR A 71 17.17 -13.17 4.69
N ASN A 72 18.51 -13.22 4.65
CA ASN A 72 19.24 -14.48 4.64
C ASN A 72 20.24 -14.67 5.79
N GLU A 73 20.46 -13.66 6.63
CA GLU A 73 21.44 -13.73 7.73
C GLU A 73 20.82 -14.20 9.05
N TYR A 74 21.59 -14.87 9.89
CA TYR A 74 21.20 -15.26 11.25
C TYR A 74 21.66 -14.19 12.26
N ASN A 75 21.02 -13.02 12.26
CA ASN A 75 21.29 -11.93 13.21
C ASN A 75 20.02 -11.11 13.50
N TYR A 76 20.12 -10.21 14.48
CA TYR A 76 19.03 -9.38 15.00
C TYR A 76 19.16 -7.93 14.52
N GLU A 77 19.31 -7.73 13.21
CA GLU A 77 19.60 -6.41 12.64
C GLU A 77 18.60 -6.00 11.57
N SER A 78 18.23 -4.72 11.55
CA SER A 78 17.43 -4.19 10.46
C SER A 78 18.25 -4.18 9.16
N ARG A 79 17.61 -4.59 8.07
CA ARG A 79 18.18 -4.56 6.73
C ARG A 79 17.18 -3.92 5.79
N SER A 80 17.60 -2.86 5.12
CA SER A 80 16.71 -2.04 4.28
C SER A 80 17.15 -2.04 2.82
N VAL A 81 16.16 -1.85 1.95
CA VAL A 81 16.36 -1.60 0.52
C VAL A 81 15.40 -0.53 0.03
N ARG A 82 15.90 0.30 -0.88
CA ARG A 82 15.17 1.40 -1.52
C ARG A 82 14.79 1.02 -2.94
N ALA A 83 13.70 1.58 -3.45
CA ALA A 83 13.43 1.50 -4.88
C ALA A 83 14.37 2.40 -5.70
N GLU A 84 14.58 2.09 -6.98
CA GLU A 84 15.47 2.85 -7.86
C GLU A 84 14.98 4.29 -8.06
N GLN A 85 13.69 4.43 -8.34
CA GLN A 85 13.07 5.71 -8.67
C GLN A 85 12.38 6.34 -7.46
N PRO A 86 12.43 7.68 -7.32
CA PRO A 86 11.68 8.40 -6.30
C PRO A 86 10.19 8.32 -6.61
N ILE A 87 9.40 8.73 -5.62
CA ILE A 87 8.02 9.14 -5.83
C ILE A 87 8.03 10.32 -6.80
N THR A 88 7.45 10.13 -7.98
CA THR A 88 7.25 11.19 -8.97
C THR A 88 5.80 11.62 -9.00
N LYS A 89 5.56 12.88 -9.39
CA LYS A 89 4.20 13.36 -9.64
C LYS A 89 3.66 12.67 -10.89
N SER A 90 2.73 11.75 -10.69
CA SER A 90 1.91 11.17 -11.75
C SER A 90 0.76 12.11 -12.11
N LYS A 91 0.04 11.83 -13.19
CA LYS A 91 -1.15 12.62 -13.59
C LYS A 91 -2.27 12.61 -12.54
N SER A 92 -2.29 11.61 -11.66
CA SER A 92 -3.30 11.48 -10.59
C SER A 92 -2.92 12.20 -9.29
N ASP A 93 -1.75 12.88 -9.23
CA ASP A 93 -1.17 13.43 -8.00
C ASP A 93 -1.11 12.40 -6.85
N MET A 94 -1.05 11.12 -7.20
CA MET A 94 -1.06 10.01 -6.25
C MET A 94 0.05 9.04 -6.59
N PHE A 95 0.79 8.65 -5.56
CA PHE A 95 1.75 7.58 -5.61
C PHE A 95 1.26 6.42 -4.75
N TYR A 96 1.45 5.19 -5.22
CA TYR A 96 1.06 3.99 -4.49
C TYR A 96 1.88 2.79 -4.95
N TYR A 97 2.23 1.92 -4.00
CA TYR A 97 2.82 0.60 -4.28
C TYR A 97 2.31 -0.41 -3.26
N GLU A 98 2.33 -1.68 -3.64
CA GLU A 98 1.95 -2.80 -2.78
C GLU A 98 3.13 -3.72 -2.51
N VAL A 99 3.07 -4.39 -1.38
CA VAL A 99 4.04 -5.40 -0.95
C VAL A 99 3.27 -6.62 -0.48
N LYS A 100 3.40 -7.73 -1.21
CA LYS A 100 2.95 -9.05 -0.76
C LYS A 100 3.96 -9.61 0.23
N ILE A 101 3.49 -9.98 1.41
CA ILE A 101 4.31 -10.66 2.41
C ILE A 101 4.38 -12.14 2.02
N LEU A 102 5.55 -12.57 1.52
CA LEU A 102 5.76 -13.97 1.13
C LEU A 102 6.03 -14.85 2.35
N ALA A 103 6.79 -14.32 3.31
CA ALA A 103 7.07 -14.97 4.57
C ALA A 103 7.34 -13.91 5.65
N LEU A 104 6.85 -14.16 6.85
CA LEU A 104 7.12 -13.36 8.04
C LEU A 104 7.37 -14.33 9.20
N ALA A 105 8.57 -14.30 9.76
CA ALA A 105 8.91 -15.13 10.90
C ALA A 105 8.18 -14.67 12.18
N LEU A 106 8.04 -15.55 13.17
CA LEU A 106 7.35 -15.25 14.44
C LEU A 106 7.97 -14.05 15.19
N THR A 107 9.28 -13.91 15.10
CA THR A 107 10.07 -12.79 15.66
C THR A 107 10.47 -11.77 14.59
N GLY A 108 9.95 -11.92 13.36
CA GLY A 108 10.23 -11.05 12.23
C GLY A 108 9.54 -9.70 12.36
N ILE A 109 10.15 -8.70 11.73
CA ILE A 109 9.61 -7.36 11.59
C ILE A 109 9.82 -6.96 10.13
N ILE A 110 8.74 -6.57 9.48
CA ILE A 110 8.74 -6.01 8.13
C ILE A 110 8.10 -4.63 8.22
N SER A 111 8.83 -3.60 7.78
CA SER A 111 8.35 -2.22 7.77
C SER A 111 8.33 -1.68 6.34
N ILE A 112 7.19 -1.13 5.94
CA ILE A 112 6.89 -0.70 4.56
C ILE A 112 6.56 0.79 4.59
N GLY A 113 7.25 1.59 3.78
CA GLY A 113 7.12 3.03 3.90
C GLY A 113 7.84 3.87 2.86
N VAL A 114 7.91 5.17 3.16
CA VAL A 114 8.59 6.16 2.32
C VAL A 114 9.58 6.97 3.14
N GLY A 115 10.70 7.32 2.51
CA GLY A 115 11.80 8.03 3.16
C GLY A 115 12.71 8.72 2.15
N PRO A 116 13.67 9.54 2.61
CA PRO A 116 14.58 10.24 1.71
C PRO A 116 15.49 9.26 0.95
N LYS A 117 16.17 9.77 -0.08
CA LYS A 117 17.19 9.00 -0.83
C LYS A 117 18.26 8.38 0.07
N GLN A 118 18.69 9.13 1.08
CA GLN A 118 19.80 8.76 1.95
C GLN A 118 19.24 8.28 3.29
N MET A 119 19.19 6.97 3.47
CA MET A 119 18.89 6.32 4.73
C MET A 119 19.96 5.23 4.97
N PRO A 120 20.51 5.09 6.18
CA PRO A 120 21.39 3.97 6.50
C PRO A 120 20.68 2.64 6.23
N LEU A 121 21.33 1.75 5.47
CA LEU A 121 20.75 0.47 5.07
C LEU A 121 20.59 -0.52 6.23
N ASN A 122 21.16 -0.23 7.39
CA ASN A 122 21.08 -1.03 8.62
C ASN A 122 20.10 -0.44 9.66
N LYS A 123 19.20 0.45 9.23
CA LYS A 123 18.17 1.06 10.07
C LYS A 123 16.79 0.79 9.52
N GLU A 124 15.83 0.59 10.42
CA GLU A 124 14.42 0.45 10.08
C GLU A 124 13.85 1.77 9.58
N ILE A 125 13.10 1.68 8.49
CA ILE A 125 12.31 2.81 8.03
C ILE A 125 11.27 3.21 9.07
N GLY A 126 11.14 4.52 9.35
CA GLY A 126 10.28 5.08 10.39
C GLY A 126 11.09 5.59 11.59
N MET A 127 12.20 4.93 11.91
CA MET A 127 13.09 5.27 13.03
C MET A 127 14.02 6.46 12.75
N LEU A 128 13.90 7.11 11.59
CA LEU A 128 14.70 8.28 11.22
C LEU A 128 13.80 9.46 10.86
N LYS A 129 14.28 10.69 11.10
CA LYS A 129 13.53 11.89 10.72
C LYS A 129 13.26 11.90 9.20
N GLY A 130 12.06 12.30 8.80
CA GLY A 130 11.64 12.30 7.39
C GLY A 130 11.32 10.91 6.82
N THR A 131 11.19 9.88 7.67
CA THR A 131 10.76 8.53 7.28
C THR A 131 9.43 8.15 7.92
N TYR A 132 8.59 7.43 7.19
CA TYR A 132 7.23 7.05 7.59
C TYR A 132 6.98 5.62 7.17
N ALA A 133 6.45 4.78 8.04
CA ALA A 133 6.27 3.37 7.76
C ALA A 133 5.12 2.75 8.54
N TYR A 134 4.49 1.75 7.92
CA TYR A 134 3.62 0.78 8.58
C TYR A 134 4.40 -0.52 8.72
N GLY A 135 4.55 -1.00 9.95
CA GLY A 135 5.36 -2.17 10.26
C GLY A 135 4.63 -3.24 11.03
N SER A 136 5.06 -4.49 10.82
CA SER A 136 4.63 -5.64 11.60
C SER A 136 5.39 -5.75 12.93
N GLY A 137 4.89 -6.60 13.81
CA GLY A 137 5.51 -6.89 15.10
C GLY A 137 4.52 -7.65 15.97
N ARG A 138 4.80 -7.75 17.28
CA ARG A 138 3.81 -8.28 18.25
C ARG A 138 2.51 -7.50 18.25
N LYS A 139 2.61 -6.20 17.98
CA LYS A 139 1.52 -5.32 17.56
C LYS A 139 2.04 -4.56 16.37
N ALA A 140 1.24 -4.41 15.33
CA ALA A 140 1.62 -3.56 14.22
C ALA A 140 1.64 -2.10 14.65
N PHE A 141 2.43 -1.31 13.93
CA PHE A 141 2.68 0.09 14.29
C PHE A 141 2.80 0.96 13.04
N ILE A 142 2.56 2.26 13.23
CA ILE A 142 2.85 3.28 12.23
C ILE A 142 3.83 4.29 12.82
N TRP A 143 4.97 4.46 12.16
CA TRP A 143 6.05 5.38 12.54
C TRP A 143 5.89 6.77 11.94
N GLY A 144 6.45 7.77 12.63
CA GLY A 144 6.81 9.05 12.05
C GLY A 144 5.74 10.14 12.14
N HIS A 145 4.66 9.89 12.88
CA HIS A 145 3.56 10.84 13.04
C HIS A 145 3.38 11.21 14.52
N GLU A 146 3.68 12.47 14.85
CA GLU A 146 3.44 13.03 16.18
C GLU A 146 1.95 13.28 16.38
N LEU A 147 1.28 12.37 17.10
CA LEU A 147 -0.16 12.39 17.34
C LEU A 147 -0.44 12.30 18.84
N ALA A 148 -1.62 12.75 19.27
CA ALA A 148 -2.05 12.59 20.66
C ALA A 148 -2.05 11.11 21.04
N GLY A 149 -1.37 10.76 22.15
CA GLY A 149 -1.25 9.38 22.61
C GLY A 149 -0.23 8.51 21.87
N CYS A 150 0.56 9.08 20.94
CA CYS A 150 1.69 8.35 20.37
C CYS A 150 2.75 8.04 21.43
N ARG A 151 3.55 7.01 21.17
CA ARG A 151 4.74 6.68 21.96
C ARG A 151 5.99 7.06 21.19
N HIS A 152 7.11 7.17 21.90
CA HIS A 152 8.40 7.45 21.28
C HIS A 152 9.37 6.31 21.51
N ALA A 153 10.11 5.94 20.47
CA ALA A 153 11.31 5.12 20.58
C ALA A 153 12.46 5.83 19.88
N ASN A 154 13.61 5.96 20.56
CA ASN A 154 14.78 6.69 20.05
C ASN A 154 14.41 8.09 19.50
N GLY A 155 13.47 8.77 20.18
CA GLY A 155 13.01 10.11 19.79
C GLY A 155 12.09 10.17 18.56
N ARG A 156 11.65 9.02 18.02
CA ARG A 156 10.68 8.98 16.91
C ARG A 156 9.30 8.54 17.39
N PRO A 157 8.22 9.24 16.99
CA PRO A 157 6.86 8.89 17.37
C PRO A 157 6.36 7.68 16.59
N TYR A 158 5.53 6.87 17.24
CA TYR A 158 4.76 5.80 16.63
C TYR A 158 3.42 5.58 17.33
N ILE A 159 2.45 5.03 16.60
CA ILE A 159 1.16 4.56 17.12
C ILE A 159 1.03 3.06 16.84
N PHE A 160 0.29 2.35 17.69
CA PHE A 160 0.07 0.90 17.57
C PHE A 160 -1.33 0.47 18.04
N GLU A 161 -2.07 1.34 18.75
CA GLU A 161 -3.43 1.03 19.19
C GLU A 161 -4.38 1.06 18.00
N GLY A 162 -5.17 -0.01 17.83
CA GLY A 162 -6.12 -0.15 16.72
C GLY A 162 -5.50 -0.34 15.34
N ILE A 163 -4.16 -0.40 15.23
CA ILE A 163 -3.48 -0.64 13.96
C ILE A 163 -3.60 -2.12 13.59
N PRO A 164 -4.20 -2.47 12.43
CA PRO A 164 -4.33 -3.87 12.04
C PRO A 164 -2.97 -4.57 11.95
N GLU A 165 -2.85 -5.78 12.47
CA GLU A 165 -1.66 -6.61 12.27
C GLU A 165 -1.64 -7.20 10.86
N PHE A 166 -0.46 -7.51 10.33
CA PHE A 166 -0.32 -8.26 9.08
C PHE A 166 0.70 -9.38 9.19
N ARG A 167 0.51 -10.40 8.36
CA ARG A 167 1.26 -11.66 8.37
C ARG A 167 1.60 -12.12 6.96
N ALA A 168 2.25 -13.28 6.86
CA ALA A 168 2.41 -13.96 5.58
C ALA A 168 1.08 -14.05 4.84
N ASP A 169 1.16 -13.89 3.52
CA ASP A 169 0.06 -13.78 2.57
C ASP A 169 -0.74 -12.48 2.54
N ASP A 170 -0.58 -11.57 3.50
CA ASP A 170 -1.20 -10.25 3.38
C ASP A 170 -0.52 -9.40 2.28
N VAL A 171 -1.28 -8.50 1.67
CA VAL A 171 -0.81 -7.47 0.75
C VAL A 171 -0.95 -6.12 1.42
N ILE A 172 0.16 -5.42 1.59
CA ILE A 172 0.22 -4.13 2.27
C ILE A 172 0.53 -3.04 1.27
N GLY A 173 -0.35 -2.06 1.17
CA GLY A 173 -0.17 -0.88 0.34
C GLY A 173 0.37 0.31 1.12
N CYS A 174 1.18 1.13 0.45
CA CYS A 174 1.64 2.41 0.95
C CYS A 174 1.43 3.47 -0.13
N GLY A 175 0.62 4.47 0.17
CA GLY A 175 0.24 5.52 -0.76
C GLY A 175 0.49 6.92 -0.21
N VAL A 176 0.80 7.85 -1.11
CA VAL A 176 0.98 9.27 -0.79
C VAL A 176 0.15 10.09 -1.78
N ASN A 177 -0.79 10.86 -1.25
CA ASN A 177 -1.43 11.93 -2.00
C ASN A 177 -0.48 13.14 -2.04
N LEU A 178 0.05 13.42 -3.22
CA LEU A 178 1.13 14.38 -3.44
C LEU A 178 0.65 15.83 -3.33
N LYS A 179 -0.66 16.07 -3.48
CA LYS A 179 -1.28 17.40 -3.38
C LYS A 179 -1.42 17.86 -1.93
N ASN A 180 -1.88 16.97 -1.04
CA ASN A 180 -2.13 17.31 0.36
C ASN A 180 -1.13 16.67 1.34
N ARG A 181 -0.12 15.94 0.82
CA ARG A 181 0.93 15.25 1.58
C ARG A 181 0.41 14.18 2.52
N LYS A 182 -0.82 13.69 2.32
CA LYS A 182 -1.38 12.61 3.14
C LYS A 182 -0.75 11.29 2.73
N ILE A 183 -0.19 10.59 3.71
CA ILE A 183 0.20 9.19 3.56
C ILE A 183 -0.94 8.31 4.06
N PHE A 184 -1.16 7.18 3.40
CA PHE A 184 -2.16 6.20 3.79
C PHE A 184 -1.64 4.79 3.51
N TYR A 185 -2.22 3.83 4.22
CA TYR A 185 -1.86 2.42 4.10
C TYR A 185 -3.10 1.60 3.79
N THR A 186 -2.90 0.47 3.13
CA THR A 186 -3.97 -0.50 2.86
C THR A 186 -3.52 -1.87 3.31
N LYS A 187 -4.49 -2.72 3.66
CA LYS A 187 -4.28 -4.14 3.90
C LYS A 187 -5.29 -4.91 3.07
N ASN A 188 -4.82 -5.80 2.22
CA ASN A 188 -5.63 -6.67 1.37
C ASN A 188 -6.69 -5.89 0.57
N GLY A 189 -6.29 -4.72 0.04
CA GLY A 189 -7.17 -3.86 -0.74
C GLY A 189 -8.17 -3.02 0.07
N VAL A 190 -8.06 -3.00 1.41
CA VAL A 190 -8.88 -2.17 2.29
C VAL A 190 -8.04 -1.04 2.88
N LEU A 191 -8.52 0.20 2.79
CA LEU A 191 -7.89 1.37 3.40
C LEU A 191 -7.89 1.25 4.93
N LEU A 192 -6.75 1.53 5.57
CA LEU A 192 -6.67 1.54 7.03
C LEU A 192 -7.34 2.79 7.60
N GLU A 193 -8.24 2.58 8.56
CA GLU A 193 -8.82 3.66 9.37
C GLU A 193 -7.75 4.19 10.33
N THR A 194 -7.20 5.36 10.00
CA THR A 194 -6.16 6.02 10.79
C THR A 194 -6.48 7.50 10.94
N PRO A 195 -5.94 8.18 11.97
CA PRO A 195 -5.89 9.63 11.99
C PRO A 195 -5.22 10.18 10.73
N VAL A 196 -5.40 11.48 10.43
CA VAL A 196 -4.73 12.08 9.28
C VAL A 196 -3.21 12.01 9.45
N LEU A 197 -2.55 11.22 8.61
CA LEU A 197 -1.10 11.06 8.58
C LEU A 197 -0.51 11.94 7.48
N LEU A 198 0.54 12.70 7.80
CA LEU A 198 1.19 13.63 6.87
C LEU A 198 2.68 13.33 6.75
N VAL A 199 3.20 13.46 5.52
CA VAL A 199 4.64 13.57 5.28
C VAL A 199 5.07 15.03 5.31
N ASP A 200 6.28 15.30 5.81
CA ASP A 200 6.83 16.65 5.93
C ASP A 200 7.00 17.30 4.54
N SER A 201 7.47 16.52 3.57
CA SER A 201 7.63 16.91 2.17
C SER A 201 7.44 15.69 1.27
N VAL A 202 6.88 15.90 0.08
CA VAL A 202 6.77 14.87 -0.95
C VAL A 202 7.99 14.85 -1.88
N ALA A 203 8.82 15.88 -1.84
CA ALA A 203 10.01 15.98 -2.69
C ALA A 203 11.09 15.01 -2.21
N GLY A 204 11.61 14.19 -3.12
CA GLY A 204 12.75 13.32 -2.85
C GLY A 204 12.46 12.13 -1.94
N LEU A 205 11.18 11.76 -1.77
CA LEU A 205 10.78 10.51 -1.12
C LEU A 205 10.95 9.33 -2.08
N PHE A 206 11.36 8.19 -1.53
CA PHE A 206 11.48 6.92 -2.21
C PHE A 206 10.68 5.86 -1.46
N PRO A 207 10.15 4.84 -2.15
CA PRO A 207 9.69 3.61 -1.53
C PRO A 207 10.85 2.87 -0.87
N TRP A 208 10.57 2.30 0.29
CA TRP A 208 11.53 1.54 1.09
C TRP A 208 10.83 0.38 1.77
N VAL A 209 11.59 -0.68 2.01
CA VAL A 209 11.23 -1.74 2.94
C VAL A 209 12.40 -2.06 3.87
N THR A 210 12.07 -2.49 5.08
CA THR A 210 13.02 -3.07 6.04
C THR A 210 12.54 -4.47 6.40
N LEU A 211 13.47 -5.43 6.41
CA LEU A 211 13.28 -6.77 6.97
C LEU A 211 14.24 -6.95 8.16
N TYR A 212 13.91 -7.86 9.08
CA TYR A 212 14.65 -8.01 10.33
C TYR A 212 15.11 -9.44 10.64
N TRP A 213 14.42 -10.46 10.13
CA TRP A 213 14.67 -11.83 10.53
C TRP A 213 14.90 -12.78 9.36
N ILE A 214 15.73 -13.80 9.58
CA ILE A 214 15.97 -14.83 8.57
C ILE A 214 14.67 -15.47 8.09
N GLY A 215 14.55 -15.57 6.77
CA GLY A 215 13.36 -16.14 6.13
C GLY A 215 12.24 -15.15 5.88
N ASP A 216 12.29 -13.93 6.45
CA ASP A 216 11.40 -12.84 6.03
C ASP A 216 11.59 -12.61 4.53
N ALA A 217 10.47 -12.50 3.81
CA ALA A 217 10.48 -12.31 2.38
C ALA A 217 9.25 -11.54 1.90
N ILE A 218 9.46 -10.68 0.91
CA ILE A 218 8.40 -9.86 0.31
C ILE A 218 8.52 -9.85 -1.20
N LYS A 219 7.41 -9.59 -1.88
CA LYS A 219 7.35 -9.23 -3.30
C LYS A 219 6.70 -7.87 -3.44
N ALA A 220 7.41 -6.92 -4.05
CA ALA A 220 6.85 -5.62 -4.38
C ALA A 220 6.02 -5.67 -5.66
N ASN A 221 5.05 -4.78 -5.72
CA ASN A 221 4.25 -4.46 -6.88
C ASN A 221 4.19 -2.93 -6.99
N PHE A 222 4.93 -2.38 -7.95
CA PHE A 222 4.94 -0.93 -8.22
C PHE A 222 3.86 -0.50 -9.22
N GLY A 223 2.92 -1.40 -9.52
CA GLY A 223 1.79 -1.16 -10.40
C GLY A 223 1.94 -1.82 -11.78
N PRO A 224 0.97 -1.56 -12.67
CA PRO A 224 -0.25 -0.76 -12.41
C PRO A 224 -1.36 -1.54 -11.69
N ASN A 225 -1.29 -2.87 -11.64
CA ASN A 225 -2.36 -3.72 -11.12
C ASN A 225 -2.29 -3.93 -9.62
N PHE A 226 -3.14 -3.23 -8.87
CA PHE A 226 -3.19 -3.32 -7.41
C PHE A 226 -4.37 -4.15 -6.91
N VAL A 227 -4.23 -4.73 -5.71
CA VAL A 227 -5.35 -5.31 -4.96
C VAL A 227 -6.29 -4.19 -4.51
N TYR A 228 -5.76 -3.09 -3.99
CA TYR A 228 -6.53 -1.89 -3.70
C TYR A 228 -7.10 -1.28 -4.99
N LYS A 229 -8.39 -0.94 -4.95
CA LYS A 229 -9.08 -0.27 -6.06
C LYS A 229 -9.33 1.18 -5.66
N PHE A 230 -8.72 2.10 -6.40
CA PHE A 230 -9.00 3.52 -6.27
C PHE A 230 -10.44 3.78 -6.71
N ALA A 231 -11.20 4.48 -5.88
CA ALA A 231 -12.55 4.94 -6.19
C ALA A 231 -12.53 6.19 -7.10
#